data_AF-A0A413VYN5-F1
#
_entry.id   AF-A0A413VYN5-F1
#
_cell.length_a   1.000
_cell.length_b   1.000
_cell.length_c   1.000
_cell.angle_alpha   90.00
_cell.angle_beta   90.00
_cell.angle_gamma   90.00
#
_symmetry.space_group_name_H-M   'P 1'
#
loop_
_entity.id
_entity.type
_entity.pdbx_description
1 polymer ?
#
loop_
_entity_poly.entity_id
_entity_poly.type
_entity_poly.pdbx_seq_one_letter_code
_entity_poly.pdbx_strand_id
1 'polypeptide(L)'
;MKKNRKRILIIIASIFAGCALTIIVIIGHELYEIQANAEQAFTKQKSYFRQSSFSGKIIKRYPYQLMIKYDSTAILPPMGHQFFYDYYFFEPDDSTVLINVPESIYKITELNDSIIKEKGSDSLRINQHTYRLLSAKRLEWLPRVK
;
A
#
# COMPACT_ATOMS: atom_id res chain seq x y z
N MET A 1 -14.69 -60.45 9.42
CA MET A 1 -15.01 -59.30 8.54
C MET A 1 -14.82 -57.91 9.16
N LYS A 2 -15.28 -57.61 10.40
CA LYS A 2 -15.22 -56.24 11.00
C LYS A 2 -13.79 -55.66 11.18
N LYS A 3 -12.77 -56.48 11.48
CA LYS A 3 -11.38 -56.05 11.72
C LYS A 3 -10.68 -55.51 10.45
N ASN A 4 -10.97 -56.11 9.29
CA ASN A 4 -10.41 -55.68 8.01
C ASN A 4 -11.04 -54.37 7.52
N ARG A 5 -12.36 -54.18 7.72
CA ARG A 5 -13.04 -52.89 7.44
C ARG A 5 -12.45 -51.74 8.25
N LYS A 6 -12.16 -51.93 9.54
CA LYS A 6 -11.52 -50.90 10.37
C LYS A 6 -10.12 -50.53 9.86
N ARG A 7 -9.30 -51.51 9.47
CA ARG A 7 -7.98 -51.26 8.88
C ARG A 7 -8.04 -50.52 7.55
N ILE A 8 -8.98 -50.91 6.67
CA ILE A 8 -9.20 -50.23 5.38
C ILE A 8 -9.63 -48.77 5.60
N LEU A 9 -10.55 -48.52 6.54
CA LEU A 9 -10.97 -47.16 6.92
C LEU A 9 -9.81 -46.31 7.46
N ILE A 10 -8.92 -46.88 8.27
CA ILE A 10 -7.73 -46.18 8.78
C ILE A 10 -6.79 -45.81 7.62
N ILE A 11 -6.52 -46.75 6.70
CA ILE A 11 -5.65 -46.49 5.55
C ILE A 11 -6.24 -45.38 4.67
N ILE A 12 -7.54 -45.44 4.38
CA ILE A 12 -8.23 -44.41 3.59
C ILE A 12 -8.16 -43.05 4.30
N ALA A 13 -8.44 -43.00 5.60
CA ALA A 13 -8.36 -41.76 6.39
C ALA A 13 -6.94 -41.18 6.42
N SER A 14 -5.90 -42.01 6.51
CA SER A 14 -4.50 -41.58 6.45
C SER A 14 -4.12 -41.02 5.09
N ILE A 15 -4.61 -41.62 3.99
CA ILE A 15 -4.40 -41.08 2.63
C ILE A 15 -5.07 -39.72 2.50
N PHE A 16 -6.33 -39.58 2.94
CA PHE A 16 -7.03 -38.29 2.90
C PHE A 16 -6.35 -37.22 3.77
N ALA A 17 -5.88 -37.58 4.96
CA ALA A 17 -5.13 -36.67 5.83
C ALA A 17 -3.80 -36.23 5.20
N GLY A 18 -3.08 -37.15 4.54
CA GLY A 18 -1.86 -36.84 3.79
C GLY A 18 -2.13 -35.87 2.64
N CYS A 19 -3.16 -36.13 1.82
CA CYS A 19 -3.55 -35.24 0.72
C CYS A 19 -3.97 -33.85 1.24
N ALA A 20 -4.75 -33.78 2.31
CA ALA A 20 -5.17 -32.52 2.92
C ALA A 20 -3.97 -31.70 3.44
N LEU A 21 -3.01 -32.36 4.09
CA LEU A 21 -1.79 -31.71 4.57
C LEU A 21 -0.96 -31.12 3.42
N THR A 22 -0.80 -31.87 2.31
CA THR A 22 -0.10 -31.37 1.13
C THR A 22 -0.77 -30.13 0.54
N ILE A 23 -2.11 -30.12 0.45
CA ILE A 23 -2.87 -28.96 -0.03
C ILE A 23 -2.67 -27.74 0.90
N ILE A 24 -2.73 -27.94 2.22
CA ILE A 24 -2.49 -26.87 3.20
C ILE A 24 -1.09 -26.28 3.06
N VAL A 25 -0.07 -27.12 2.84
CA VAL A 25 1.31 -26.65 2.64
C VAL A 25 1.46 -25.83 1.37
N ILE A 26 0.85 -26.26 0.26
CA ILE A 26 0.90 -25.52 -1.02
C ILE A 26 0.22 -24.16 -0.87
N ILE A 27 -0.99 -24.12 -0.32
CA ILE A 27 -1.73 -22.86 -0.08
C ILE A 27 -0.93 -21.95 0.87
N GLY A 28 -0.35 -22.51 1.93
CA GLY A 28 0.47 -21.74 2.87
C GLY A 28 1.70 -21.12 2.20
N HIS A 29 2.36 -21.86 1.30
CA HIS A 29 3.50 -21.35 0.54
C HIS A 29 3.10 -20.21 -0.41
N GLU A 30 2.01 -20.37 -1.16
CA GLU A 30 1.50 -19.32 -2.04
C GLU A 30 1.14 -18.05 -1.26
N LEU A 31 0.43 -18.19 -0.13
CA LEU A 31 0.09 -17.06 0.73
C LEU A 31 1.34 -16.34 1.27
N TYR A 32 2.37 -17.09 1.63
CA TYR A 32 3.65 -16.54 2.08
C TYR A 32 4.35 -15.75 0.97
N GLU A 33 4.45 -16.30 -0.24
CA GLU A 33 5.07 -15.61 -1.38
C GLU A 33 4.32 -14.31 -1.73
N ILE A 34 2.98 -14.35 -1.74
CA ILE A 34 2.15 -13.15 -1.95
C ILE A 34 2.44 -12.09 -0.88
N GLN A 35 2.53 -12.50 0.38
CA GLN A 35 2.84 -11.58 1.48
C GLN A 35 4.23 -10.96 1.32
N ALA A 36 5.25 -11.75 1.00
CA ALA A 36 6.62 -11.30 0.81
C ALA A 36 6.73 -10.31 -0.36
N ASN A 37 6.06 -10.61 -1.48
CA ASN A 37 5.99 -9.74 -2.65
C ASN A 37 5.34 -8.39 -2.31
N ALA A 38 4.23 -8.41 -1.55
CA ALA A 38 3.56 -7.19 -1.09
C ALA A 38 4.46 -6.35 -0.17
N GLU A 39 5.22 -6.99 0.73
CA GLU A 39 6.17 -6.32 1.63
C GLU A 39 7.31 -5.66 0.87
N GLN A 40 7.85 -6.36 -0.14
CA GLN A 40 8.89 -5.82 -1.00
C GLN A 40 8.37 -4.63 -1.84
N ALA A 41 7.17 -4.74 -2.39
CA ALA A 41 6.51 -3.67 -3.13
C ALA A 41 6.29 -2.43 -2.24
N PHE A 42 5.75 -2.62 -1.03
CA PHE A 42 5.56 -1.55 -0.05
C PHE A 42 6.89 -0.87 0.31
N THR A 43 7.95 -1.63 0.50
CA THR A 43 9.28 -1.09 0.84
C THR A 43 9.85 -0.22 -0.30
N LYS A 44 9.70 -0.67 -1.55
CA LYS A 44 10.12 0.10 -2.74
C LYS A 44 9.33 1.40 -2.86
N GLN A 45 8.00 1.32 -2.75
CA GLN A 45 7.09 2.46 -2.76
C GLN A 45 7.45 3.47 -1.68
N LYS A 46 7.62 3.01 -0.45
CA LYS A 46 8.02 3.84 0.67
C LYS A 46 9.36 4.53 0.45
N SER A 47 10.36 3.80 -0.07
CA SER A 47 11.66 4.39 -0.39
C SER A 47 11.54 5.49 -1.45
N TYR A 48 10.80 5.25 -2.53
CA TYR A 48 10.56 6.24 -3.58
C TYR A 48 9.87 7.49 -3.01
N PHE A 49 8.79 7.30 -2.25
CA PHE A 49 8.06 8.38 -1.61
C PHE A 49 8.95 9.21 -0.69
N ARG A 50 9.80 8.59 0.13
CA ARG A 50 10.77 9.30 0.99
C ARG A 50 11.76 10.13 0.18
N GLN A 51 12.22 9.63 -0.97
CA GLN A 51 13.17 10.36 -1.80
C GLN A 51 12.51 11.53 -2.55
N SER A 52 11.19 11.47 -2.78
CA SER A 52 10.42 12.55 -3.39
C SER A 52 10.22 13.76 -2.46
N SER A 53 10.19 14.96 -3.05
CA SER A 53 9.89 16.21 -2.38
C SER A 53 9.08 17.11 -3.31
N PHE A 54 8.01 17.73 -2.83
CA PHE A 54 7.22 18.65 -3.64
C PHE A 54 6.33 19.56 -2.78
N SER A 55 6.01 20.73 -3.30
CA SER A 55 4.91 21.58 -2.82
C SER A 55 3.87 21.76 -3.92
N GLY A 56 2.61 21.90 -3.53
CA GLY A 56 1.53 21.95 -4.50
C GLY A 56 0.18 22.28 -3.89
N LYS A 57 -0.85 22.18 -4.73
CA LYS A 57 -2.25 22.38 -4.33
C LYS A 57 -3.14 21.26 -4.82
N ILE A 58 -4.20 20.97 -4.06
CA ILE A 58 -5.26 20.08 -4.52
C ILE A 58 -6.01 20.75 -5.68
N ILE A 59 -5.96 20.16 -6.87
CA ILE A 59 -6.64 20.67 -8.08
C ILE A 59 -7.92 19.91 -8.40
N LYS A 60 -8.04 18.66 -7.94
CA LYS A 60 -9.22 17.82 -8.14
C LYS A 60 -9.39 16.83 -7.00
N ARG A 61 -10.64 16.47 -6.73
CA ARG A 61 -11.03 15.48 -5.72
C ARG A 61 -11.83 14.38 -6.39
N TYR A 62 -11.43 13.14 -6.16
CA TYR A 62 -12.18 11.94 -6.50
C TYR A 62 -12.56 11.24 -5.18
N PRO A 63 -13.54 10.32 -5.16
CA PRO A 63 -13.87 9.57 -3.95
C PRO A 63 -12.61 8.95 -3.32
N TYR A 64 -12.25 9.42 -2.13
CA TYR A 64 -11.07 8.96 -1.36
C TYR A 64 -9.71 9.14 -2.05
N GLN A 65 -9.62 10.05 -3.02
CA GLN A 65 -8.38 10.34 -3.74
C GLN A 65 -8.24 11.83 -4.06
N LEU A 66 -7.04 12.37 -3.85
CA LEU A 66 -6.71 13.78 -4.06
C LEU A 66 -5.74 13.90 -5.22
N MET A 67 -6.04 14.77 -6.18
CA MET A 67 -5.14 15.13 -7.27
C MET A 67 -4.44 16.43 -6.92
N ILE A 68 -3.12 16.37 -6.85
CA ILE A 68 -2.27 17.47 -6.40
C ILE A 68 -1.41 17.89 -7.57
N LYS A 69 -1.47 19.16 -7.95
CA LYS A 69 -0.52 19.75 -8.89
C LYS A 69 0.65 20.30 -8.10
N TYR A 70 1.83 19.75 -8.32
CA TYR A 70 3.06 20.23 -7.71
C TYR A 70 3.76 21.28 -8.56
N ASP A 71 4.55 22.11 -7.91
CA ASP A 71 5.33 23.15 -8.57
C ASP A 71 6.59 22.60 -9.27
N SER A 72 7.26 23.46 -10.02
CA SER A 72 8.47 23.13 -10.78
C SER A 72 9.68 22.82 -9.90
N THR A 73 9.58 22.97 -8.57
CA THR A 73 10.66 22.66 -7.62
C THR A 73 10.57 21.23 -7.09
N ALA A 74 9.59 20.45 -7.57
CA ALA A 74 9.46 19.05 -7.24
C ALA A 74 10.72 18.25 -7.61
N ILE A 75 11.20 17.47 -6.64
CA ILE A 75 12.30 16.54 -6.79
C ILE A 75 11.69 15.15 -6.77
N LEU A 76 11.62 14.50 -7.93
CA LEU A 76 11.20 13.11 -8.06
C LEU A 76 12.41 12.24 -8.41
N PRO A 77 12.62 11.10 -7.72
CA PRO A 77 13.63 10.14 -8.12
C PRO A 77 13.32 9.63 -9.54
N PRO A 78 14.34 9.26 -10.34
CA PRO A 78 14.09 8.66 -11.66
C PRO A 78 13.19 7.43 -11.50
N MET A 79 12.04 7.48 -12.17
CA MET A 79 11.11 6.35 -12.22
C MET A 79 11.74 5.24 -13.06
N GLY A 80 12.14 4.14 -12.43
CA GLY A 80 11.95 2.85 -13.10
C GLY A 80 10.45 2.69 -13.38
N HIS A 81 10.05 1.94 -14.40
CA HIS A 81 8.64 1.68 -14.73
C HIS A 81 7.89 1.05 -13.54
N GLN A 82 7.49 1.85 -12.55
CA GLN A 82 6.92 1.39 -11.31
C GLN A 82 5.71 2.26 -11.04
N PHE A 83 4.55 1.70 -11.38
CA PHE A 83 3.27 2.25 -11.00
C PHE A 83 3.00 1.88 -9.54
N PHE A 84 2.74 2.89 -8.71
CA PHE A 84 2.53 2.72 -7.27
C PHE A 84 1.05 2.88 -6.90
N TYR A 85 0.17 2.28 -7.71
CA TYR A 85 -1.29 2.49 -7.72
C TYR A 85 -1.97 2.37 -6.35
N ASP A 86 -1.42 1.57 -5.45
CA ASP A 86 -2.04 1.30 -4.16
C ASP A 86 -2.11 2.54 -3.25
N TYR A 87 -1.19 3.50 -3.40
CA TYR A 87 -1.06 4.65 -2.48
C TYR A 87 -1.02 5.99 -3.18
N TYR A 88 -0.20 6.09 -4.22
CA TYR A 88 -0.04 7.33 -4.97
C TYR A 88 0.43 7.05 -6.40
N PHE A 89 0.04 7.92 -7.32
CA PHE A 89 0.45 7.83 -8.71
C PHE A 89 0.91 9.19 -9.20
N PHE A 90 2.18 9.30 -9.55
CA PHE A 90 2.74 10.48 -10.19
C PHE A 90 2.50 10.38 -11.69
N GLU A 91 1.82 11.37 -12.28
CA GLU A 91 1.61 11.41 -13.72
C GLU A 91 2.90 11.90 -14.39
N PRO A 92 3.48 11.12 -15.32
CA PRO A 92 4.77 11.44 -15.93
C PRO A 92 4.81 12.81 -16.63
N ASP A 93 3.68 13.25 -17.17
CA ASP A 93 3.62 14.38 -18.11
C ASP A 93 2.86 15.62 -17.58
N ASP A 94 2.16 15.55 -16.44
CA ASP A 94 1.24 16.63 -16.00
C ASP A 94 1.66 17.35 -14.70
N SER A 95 2.84 17.05 -14.15
CA SER A 95 3.26 17.59 -12.84
C SER A 95 2.21 17.38 -11.73
N THR A 96 1.50 16.25 -11.79
CA THR A 96 0.44 15.90 -10.86
C THR A 96 0.77 14.60 -10.14
N VAL A 97 0.21 14.48 -8.93
CA VAL A 97 0.20 13.24 -8.16
C VAL A 97 -1.20 12.99 -7.65
N LEU A 98 -1.71 11.78 -7.90
CA LEU A 98 -2.90 11.23 -7.26
C LEU A 98 -2.50 10.55 -5.97
N ILE A 99 -3.20 10.83 -4.88
CA ILE A 99 -2.92 10.22 -3.57
C ILE A 99 -4.21 9.68 -2.97
N ASN A 100 -4.21 8.40 -2.60
CA ASN A 100 -5.31 7.76 -1.89
C ASN A 100 -5.31 8.20 -0.42
N VAL A 101 -6.49 8.58 0.09
CA VAL A 101 -6.67 9.10 1.44
C VAL A 101 -7.89 8.47 2.12
N PRO A 102 -7.87 8.25 3.44
CA PRO A 102 -9.06 7.75 4.14
C PRO A 102 -10.16 8.81 4.19
N GLU A 103 -11.38 8.37 4.47
CA GLU A 103 -12.56 9.23 4.57
C GLU A 103 -12.36 10.44 5.51
N SER A 104 -11.67 10.25 6.62
CA SER A 104 -11.39 11.31 7.60
C SER A 104 -10.58 12.46 7.00
N ILE A 105 -9.60 12.17 6.15
CA ILE A 105 -8.79 13.16 5.45
C ILE A 105 -9.56 13.73 4.26
N TYR A 106 -10.27 12.87 3.52
CA TYR A 106 -11.08 13.31 2.38
C TYR A 106 -12.14 14.35 2.77
N LYS A 107 -12.81 14.17 3.91
CA LYS A 107 -13.87 15.08 4.39
C LYS A 107 -13.37 16.46 4.80
N ILE A 108 -12.12 16.56 5.26
CA ILE A 108 -11.55 17.81 5.79
C ILE A 108 -10.66 18.55 4.79
N THR A 109 -10.48 17.98 3.59
CA THR A 109 -9.65 18.57 2.53
C THR A 109 -10.52 19.21 1.46
N GLU A 110 -10.07 20.35 0.96
CA GLU A 110 -10.76 21.16 -0.03
C GLU A 110 -9.88 21.44 -1.25
N LEU A 111 -10.50 21.94 -2.32
CA LEU A 111 -9.74 22.40 -3.48
C LEU A 111 -8.86 23.59 -3.08
N ASN A 112 -7.68 23.69 -3.68
CA ASN A 112 -6.64 24.69 -3.40
C ASN A 112 -5.94 24.56 -2.04
N ASP A 113 -6.26 23.55 -1.21
CA ASP A 113 -5.49 23.24 -0.01
C ASP A 113 -4.02 23.04 -0.35
N SER A 114 -3.16 23.58 0.50
CA SER A 114 -1.71 23.52 0.33
C SER A 114 -1.19 22.15 0.77
N ILE A 115 -0.39 21.52 -0.09
CA ILE A 115 0.26 20.24 0.17
C ILE A 115 1.77 20.41 0.14
N ILE A 116 2.44 19.86 1.15
CA ILE A 116 3.89 19.82 1.23
C ILE A 116 4.35 18.40 1.56
N LYS A 117 5.21 17.86 0.71
CA LYS A 117 5.92 16.61 0.90
C LYS A 117 7.41 16.89 1.05
N GLU A 118 7.96 16.62 2.23
CA GLU A 118 9.38 16.83 2.53
C GLU A 118 10.23 15.60 2.18
N LYS A 119 11.43 15.83 1.65
CA LYS A 119 12.43 14.77 1.43
C LYS A 119 12.77 14.05 2.75
N GLY A 120 12.94 12.74 2.68
CA GLY A 120 13.22 11.86 3.82
C GLY A 120 12.01 11.47 4.66
N SER A 121 10.85 12.10 4.44
CA SER A 121 9.62 11.90 5.21
C SER A 121 8.67 10.90 4.56
N ASP A 122 7.95 10.14 5.41
CA ASP A 122 6.81 9.28 5.04
C ASP A 122 5.48 10.05 5.10
N SER A 123 5.51 11.37 5.31
CA SER A 123 4.35 12.18 5.64
C SER A 123 4.03 13.21 4.56
N LEU A 124 2.76 13.60 4.52
CA LEU A 124 2.24 14.75 3.79
C LEU A 124 1.73 15.77 4.79
N ARG A 125 2.12 17.03 4.60
CA ARG A 125 1.51 18.15 5.28
C ARG A 125 0.40 18.71 4.41
N ILE A 126 -0.81 18.72 4.93
CA ILE A 126 -1.98 19.31 4.30
C ILE A 126 -2.40 20.50 5.16
N ASN A 127 -2.32 21.70 4.59
CA ASN A 127 -2.43 22.96 5.32
C ASN A 127 -1.50 22.99 6.55
N GLN A 128 -2.08 22.95 7.75
CA GLN A 128 -1.36 23.02 9.03
C GLN A 128 -1.13 21.64 9.68
N HIS A 129 -1.72 20.58 9.12
CA HIS A 129 -1.69 19.24 9.71
C HIS A 129 -0.72 18.32 8.97
N THR A 130 0.04 17.54 9.72
CA THR A 130 0.98 16.56 9.15
C THR A 130 0.45 15.16 9.37
N TYR A 131 0.35 14.41 8.29
CA TYR A 131 -0.17 13.05 8.29
C TYR A 131 0.85 12.09 7.71
N ARG A 132 1.06 10.98 8.39
CA ARG A 132 1.98 9.92 7.93
C ARG A 132 1.27 9.02 6.94
N LEU A 133 1.65 8.99 5.66
CA LEU A 133 1.02 8.14 4.64
C LEU A 133 1.53 6.69 4.68
N LEU A 134 2.85 6.49 4.89
CA LEU A 134 3.50 5.18 4.76
C LEU A 134 4.06 4.68 6.10
N SER A 135 3.18 4.32 7.04
CA SER A 135 3.55 3.77 8.35
C SER A 135 3.93 2.28 8.29
N ALA A 136 4.64 1.78 9.32
CA ALA A 136 5.04 0.38 9.41
C ALA A 136 3.84 -0.59 9.49
N LYS A 137 2.64 -0.10 9.82
CA LYS A 137 1.40 -0.89 9.84
C LYS A 137 0.77 -1.10 8.45
N ARG A 138 1.40 -0.61 7.38
CA ARG A 138 0.81 -0.46 6.02
C ARG A 138 -0.40 0.49 6.08
N LEU A 139 -0.45 1.50 5.22
CA LEU A 139 -1.67 2.31 4.91
C LEU A 139 -2.31 3.22 5.99
N GLU A 140 -1.73 3.43 7.17
CA GLU A 140 -2.39 4.31 8.17
C GLU A 140 -1.92 5.76 8.09
N TRP A 141 -2.83 6.66 7.67
CA TRP A 141 -2.73 8.11 7.85
C TRP A 141 -2.86 8.47 9.32
N LEU A 142 -1.72 8.61 10.01
CA LEU A 142 -1.70 9.02 11.41
C LEU A 142 -1.36 10.50 11.54
N PRO A 143 -2.19 11.33 12.20
CA PRO A 143 -1.81 12.69 12.53
C PRO A 143 -0.63 12.65 13.49
N ARG A 144 0.41 13.45 13.23
CA ARG A 144 1.47 13.65 14.23
C ARG A 144 1.02 14.68 15.25
N VAL A 145 1.08 14.31 16.52
CA VAL A 145 1.05 15.28 17.62
C VAL A 145 2.36 16.06 17.53
N LYS A 146 2.27 17.39 17.50
CA LYS A 146 3.42 18.29 17.53
C LYS A 146 4.10 18.24 18.88
#